data_AF-G7W1P0-F1
#
_entry.id   AF-G7W1P0-F1
#
_cell.length_a   1.000
_cell.length_b   1.000
_cell.length_c   1.000
_cell.angle_alpha   90.00
_cell.angle_beta   90.00
_cell.angle_gamma   90.00
#
_symmetry.space_group_name_H-M   'P 1'
#
loop_
_entity.id
_entity.type
_entity.pdbx_description
1 polymer ?
#
loop_
_entity_poly.entity_id
_entity_poly.type
_entity_poly.pdbx_seq_one_letter_code
_entity_poly.pdbx_strand_id
1 'polypeptide(L)'
;MEPTTTIRTELENFMKQNALNITQFGLVAGINPGTVSGIVTGNRTLSVHQLDRITDTLGHPKGHFYKNYIEEFLNTATPNIRRVRPLLYHCAELNMLDCIEQVVNLLMEKLAYAEALFVIAEDFFKQGKFAASIILYGSVAVSENKQHSERLAFCQYRIFMAKQGDDQALNLEAANQLEPYIERLNEGDQLEALRNLANTYLSLRQWDKLDRWAFVMDYKAQIQYRLAYRQERKRKRTPKRPNRPLFFYVAYGSATLF
;
A
#
# COMPACT_ATOMS: atom_id res chain seq x y z
N MET A 1 27.51 1.38 14.72
CA MET A 1 26.13 0.94 14.96
C MET A 1 26.10 0.43 16.38
N GLU A 2 25.31 1.08 17.25
CA GLU A 2 25.02 0.55 18.59
C GLU A 2 24.40 -0.84 18.43
N PRO A 3 24.78 -1.85 19.23
CA PRO A 3 24.11 -3.15 19.18
C PRO A 3 22.67 -2.96 19.65
N THR A 4 21.70 -3.02 18.74
CA THR A 4 20.29 -2.99 19.10
C THR A 4 20.01 -4.19 20.00
N THR A 5 19.71 -3.96 21.28
CA THR A 5 19.36 -5.04 22.21
C THR A 5 18.18 -5.84 21.67
N THR A 6 18.28 -7.17 21.68
CA THR A 6 17.22 -8.04 21.13
C THR A 6 15.97 -8.05 22.02
N ILE A 7 14.80 -8.38 21.46
CA ILE A 7 13.55 -8.55 22.24
C ILE A 7 13.76 -9.55 23.38
N ARG A 8 14.50 -10.64 23.10
CA ARG A 8 14.84 -11.65 24.08
C ARG A 8 15.66 -11.07 25.24
N THR A 9 16.69 -10.28 24.93
CA THR A 9 17.57 -9.69 25.95
C THR A 9 16.83 -8.72 26.85
N GLU A 10 15.96 -7.86 26.29
CA GLU A 10 15.13 -6.95 27.08
C GLU A 10 14.17 -7.70 28.00
N LEU A 11 13.53 -8.75 27.50
CA LEU A 11 12.64 -9.61 28.29
C LEU A 11 13.40 -10.31 29.43
N GLU A 12 14.57 -10.89 29.15
CA GLU A 12 15.41 -11.54 30.17
C GLU A 12 15.90 -10.55 31.23
N ASN A 13 16.26 -9.32 30.84
CA ASN A 13 16.71 -8.27 31.76
C ASN A 13 15.58 -7.84 32.70
N PHE A 14 14.39 -7.59 32.16
CA PHE A 14 13.22 -7.20 32.95
C PHE A 14 12.83 -8.30 33.95
N MET A 15 12.83 -9.57 33.51
CA MET A 15 12.55 -10.69 34.40
C MET A 15 13.55 -10.79 35.55
N LYS A 16 14.85 -10.59 35.28
CA LYS A 16 15.89 -10.58 36.31
C LYS A 16 15.73 -9.42 37.30
N GLN A 17 15.53 -8.20 36.79
CA GLN A 17 15.38 -6.99 37.61
C GLN A 17 14.17 -7.07 38.55
N ASN A 18 13.08 -7.73 38.12
CA ASN A 18 11.86 -7.88 38.89
C ASN A 18 11.75 -9.23 39.62
N ALA A 19 12.82 -10.05 39.61
CA ALA A 19 12.85 -11.39 40.19
C ALA A 19 11.68 -12.30 39.75
N LEU A 20 11.26 -12.17 38.48
CA LEU A 20 10.15 -12.94 37.89
C LEU A 20 10.66 -14.19 37.19
N ASN A 21 10.00 -15.32 37.42
CA ASN A 21 10.15 -16.50 36.57
C ASN A 21 9.21 -16.45 35.34
N ILE A 22 9.39 -17.38 34.39
CA ILE A 22 8.63 -17.43 33.13
C ILE A 22 7.11 -17.43 33.35
N THR A 23 6.65 -18.19 34.35
CA THR A 23 5.22 -18.30 34.67
C THR A 23 4.67 -16.98 35.21
N GLN A 24 5.41 -16.33 36.11
CA GLN A 24 5.03 -15.04 36.69
C GLN A 24 5.02 -13.94 35.63
N PHE A 25 6.03 -13.88 34.76
CA PHE A 25 6.04 -12.93 33.65
C PHE A 25 4.86 -13.16 32.70
N GLY A 26 4.58 -14.42 32.35
CA GLY A 26 3.42 -14.76 31.53
C GLY A 26 2.09 -14.27 32.13
N LEU A 27 1.93 -14.39 33.45
CA LEU A 27 0.75 -13.85 34.15
C LEU A 27 0.67 -12.32 34.04
N VAL A 28 1.77 -11.61 34.33
CA VAL A 28 1.80 -10.13 34.27
C VAL A 28 1.55 -9.62 32.85
N ALA A 29 2.15 -10.24 31.84
CA ALA A 29 1.98 -9.85 30.45
C ALA A 29 0.66 -10.35 29.82
N GLY A 30 -0.08 -11.21 30.51
CA GLY A 30 -1.24 -11.91 29.94
C GLY A 30 -0.87 -12.81 28.77
N ILE A 31 0.29 -13.47 28.81
CA ILE A 31 0.80 -14.35 27.75
C ILE A 31 1.02 -15.75 28.31
N ASN A 32 0.75 -16.78 27.51
CA ASN A 32 0.99 -18.16 27.94
C ASN A 32 2.49 -18.36 28.31
N PRO A 33 2.81 -18.95 29.47
CA PRO A 33 4.19 -19.23 29.88
C PRO A 33 5.01 -20.00 28.83
N GLY A 34 4.39 -20.89 28.06
CA GLY A 34 5.03 -21.62 26.96
C GLY A 34 5.40 -20.74 25.76
N THR A 35 4.75 -19.58 25.58
CA THR A 35 5.18 -18.56 24.61
C THR A 35 6.39 -17.82 25.13
N VAL A 36 6.37 -17.38 26.39
CA VAL A 36 7.49 -16.70 27.04
C VAL A 36 8.74 -17.59 27.03
N SER A 37 8.59 -18.86 27.43
CA SER A 37 9.66 -19.87 27.34
C SER A 37 10.18 -20.03 25.91
N GLY A 38 9.28 -20.06 24.92
CA GLY A 38 9.66 -20.14 23.51
C GLY A 38 10.51 -18.96 23.02
N ILE A 39 10.24 -17.75 23.50
CA ILE A 39 11.03 -16.54 23.18
C ILE A 39 12.41 -16.64 23.85
N VAL A 40 12.43 -16.93 25.15
CA VAL A 40 13.68 -17.07 25.93
C VAL A 40 14.55 -18.20 25.40
N THR A 41 13.98 -19.27 24.83
CA THR A 41 14.76 -20.37 24.25
C THR A 41 15.09 -20.17 22.77
N GLY A 42 14.52 -19.15 22.11
CA GLY A 42 14.69 -18.90 20.67
C GLY A 42 13.95 -19.87 19.75
N ASN A 43 13.03 -20.68 20.28
CA ASN A 43 12.44 -21.82 19.57
C ASN A 43 10.99 -21.61 19.11
N ARG A 44 10.42 -20.40 19.25
CA ARG A 44 9.00 -20.19 18.94
C ARG A 44 8.70 -18.91 18.18
N THR A 45 7.66 -19.00 17.36
CA THR A 45 7.08 -17.85 16.66
C THR A 45 6.33 -16.94 17.64
N LEU A 46 6.50 -15.63 17.46
CA LEU A 46 5.83 -14.58 18.21
C LEU A 46 4.78 -13.90 17.32
N SER A 47 3.57 -13.65 17.83
CA SER A 47 2.56 -12.82 17.13
C SER A 47 2.70 -11.35 17.51
N VAL A 48 2.23 -10.44 16.66
CA VAL A 48 2.29 -8.99 16.93
C VAL A 48 1.49 -8.60 18.17
N HIS A 49 0.34 -9.23 18.43
CA HIS A 49 -0.42 -8.96 19.67
C HIS A 49 0.33 -9.40 20.93
N GLN A 50 1.06 -10.51 20.88
CA GLN A 50 1.92 -10.93 21.98
C GLN A 50 3.12 -9.99 22.12
N LEU A 51 3.69 -9.53 21.00
CA LEU A 51 4.74 -8.51 21.01
C LEU A 51 4.24 -7.24 21.70
N ASP A 52 3.10 -6.68 21.30
CA ASP A 52 2.53 -5.48 21.90
C ASP A 52 2.31 -5.63 23.41
N ARG A 53 1.85 -6.81 23.87
CA ARG A 53 1.72 -7.12 25.31
C ARG A 53 3.05 -7.16 26.04
N ILE A 54 4.08 -7.75 25.43
CA ILE A 54 5.44 -7.74 25.97
C ILE A 54 5.95 -6.29 26.04
N THR A 55 5.81 -5.53 24.96
CA THR A 55 6.21 -4.12 24.88
C THR A 55 5.59 -3.29 26.02
N ASP A 56 4.29 -3.44 26.23
CA ASP A 56 3.56 -2.74 27.30
C ASP A 56 4.03 -3.18 28.70
N THR A 57 4.21 -4.49 28.90
CA THR A 57 4.71 -5.04 30.19
C THR A 57 6.11 -4.54 30.53
N LEU A 58 6.95 -4.36 29.52
CA LEU A 58 8.29 -3.80 29.65
C LEU A 58 8.30 -2.27 29.82
N GLY A 59 7.13 -1.62 29.77
CA GLY A 59 6.98 -0.18 29.96
C GLY A 59 7.33 0.66 28.72
N HIS A 60 7.35 0.04 27.53
CA HIS A 60 7.64 0.72 26.27
C HIS A 60 6.36 1.07 25.50
N PRO A 61 6.37 2.14 24.68
CA PRO A 61 5.24 2.47 23.82
C PRO A 61 5.04 1.43 22.71
N LYS A 62 3.79 1.26 22.26
CA LYS A 62 3.46 0.41 21.11
C LYS A 62 4.32 0.78 19.90
N GLY A 63 4.82 -0.23 19.19
CA GLY A 63 5.71 -0.06 18.04
C GLY A 63 7.20 -0.08 18.36
N HIS A 64 7.59 0.06 19.64
CA HIS A 64 9.00 0.11 20.06
C HIS A 64 9.82 -1.07 19.51
N PHE A 65 9.29 -2.29 19.59
CA PHE A 65 9.98 -3.50 19.14
C PHE A 65 9.63 -3.95 17.71
N TYR A 66 8.98 -3.13 16.88
CA TYR A 66 8.55 -3.59 15.54
C TYR A 66 9.73 -3.88 14.60
N LYS A 67 10.78 -3.07 14.63
CA LYS A 67 12.01 -3.33 13.85
C LYS A 67 12.68 -4.63 14.27
N ASN A 68 12.95 -4.78 15.57
CA ASN A 68 13.48 -6.00 16.15
C ASN A 68 12.63 -7.22 15.79
N TYR A 69 11.30 -7.08 15.84
CA TYR A 69 10.40 -8.17 15.51
C TYR A 69 10.51 -8.62 14.05
N ILE A 70 10.64 -7.67 13.13
CA ILE A 70 10.83 -7.96 11.70
C ILE A 70 12.14 -8.73 11.50
N GLU A 71 13.23 -8.25 12.09
CA GLU A 71 14.56 -8.83 11.98
C GLU A 71 14.68 -10.21 12.64
N GLU A 72 14.17 -10.36 13.85
CA GLU A 72 14.32 -11.57 14.68
C GLU A 72 13.30 -12.67 14.31
N PHE A 73 12.05 -12.31 13.97
CA PHE A 73 10.94 -13.29 13.87
C PHE A 73 10.32 -13.43 12.49
N LEU A 74 10.55 -12.51 11.55
CA LEU A 74 10.00 -12.58 10.19
C LEU A 74 11.06 -12.95 9.14
N ASN A 75 12.33 -12.57 9.35
CA ASN A 75 13.41 -12.81 8.38
C ASN A 75 13.88 -14.28 8.33
N THR A 76 13.61 -15.07 9.37
CA THR A 76 14.16 -16.43 9.55
C THR A 76 13.37 -17.55 8.85
N ALA A 77 12.22 -17.24 8.21
CA ALA A 77 11.38 -18.22 7.51
C ALA A 77 10.60 -17.60 6.34
N THR A 78 9.92 -18.41 5.52
CA THR A 78 8.96 -17.90 4.53
C THR A 78 7.85 -17.09 5.24
N PRO A 79 7.73 -15.78 4.96
CA PRO A 79 6.80 -14.94 5.72
C PRO A 79 5.35 -15.39 5.56
N ASN A 80 4.63 -15.56 6.67
CA ASN A 80 3.21 -15.87 6.61
C ASN A 80 2.40 -14.57 6.56
N ILE A 81 1.67 -14.34 5.47
CA ILE A 81 0.87 -13.12 5.29
C ILE A 81 -0.14 -12.88 6.43
N ARG A 82 -0.65 -13.95 7.07
CA ARG A 82 -1.54 -13.84 8.23
C ARG A 82 -0.84 -13.25 9.47
N ARG A 83 0.48 -13.42 9.59
CA ARG A 83 1.29 -12.83 10.67
C ARG A 83 1.78 -11.43 10.33
N VAL A 84 2.10 -11.21 9.06
CA VAL A 84 2.60 -9.92 8.58
C VAL A 84 1.50 -8.88 8.50
N ARG A 85 0.28 -9.27 8.12
CA ARG A 85 -0.84 -8.33 7.93
C ARG A 85 -1.13 -7.51 9.20
N PRO A 86 -1.33 -8.08 10.40
CA PRO A 86 -1.53 -7.26 11.61
C PRO A 86 -0.40 -6.26 11.87
N LEU A 87 0.86 -6.64 11.61
CA LEU A 87 2.00 -5.75 11.76
C LEU A 87 1.88 -4.53 10.84
N LEU A 88 1.59 -4.75 9.55
CA LEU A 88 1.42 -3.67 8.58
C LEU A 88 0.35 -2.66 9.02
N TYR A 89 -0.78 -3.13 9.55
CA TYR A 89 -1.85 -2.25 10.04
C TYR A 89 -1.40 -1.42 11.24
N HIS A 90 -0.73 -2.03 12.22
CA HIS A 90 -0.22 -1.28 13.37
C HIS A 90 0.90 -0.31 12.99
N CYS A 91 1.81 -0.69 12.08
CA CYS A 91 2.81 0.24 11.55
C CYS A 91 2.15 1.43 10.85
N ALA A 92 1.10 1.20 10.06
CA ALA A 92 0.39 2.27 9.36
C ALA A 92 -0.41 3.18 10.31
N GLU A 93 -0.94 2.64 11.42
CA GLU A 93 -1.57 3.42 12.49
C GLU A 93 -0.56 4.32 13.23
N LEU A 94 0.66 3.82 13.43
CA LEU A 94 1.74 4.52 14.13
C LEU A 94 2.64 5.34 13.19
N ASN A 95 2.30 5.43 11.90
CA ASN A 95 3.11 6.07 10.85
C ASN A 95 4.57 5.56 10.78
N MET A 96 4.81 4.29 11.12
CA MET A 96 6.11 3.63 11.05
C MET A 96 6.37 3.11 9.63
N LEU A 97 6.60 4.03 8.70
CA LEU A 97 6.76 3.74 7.27
C LEU A 97 8.00 2.88 6.97
N ASP A 98 9.08 3.09 7.70
CA ASP A 98 10.31 2.30 7.62
C ASP A 98 10.09 0.82 7.95
N CYS A 99 9.24 0.51 8.93
CA CYS A 99 8.86 -0.86 9.25
C CYS A 99 8.02 -1.49 8.13
N ILE A 100 7.15 -0.70 7.48
CA ILE A 100 6.39 -1.16 6.31
C ILE A 100 7.34 -1.49 5.16
N GLU A 101 8.32 -0.61 4.87
CA GLU A 101 9.33 -0.84 3.85
C GLU A 101 10.15 -2.11 4.13
N GLN A 102 10.62 -2.30 5.37
CA GLN A 102 11.35 -3.52 5.75
C GLN A 102 10.51 -4.77 5.51
N VAL A 103 9.26 -4.79 5.96
CA VAL A 103 8.34 -5.91 5.75
C VAL A 103 8.14 -6.19 4.26
N VAL A 104 7.92 -5.15 3.48
CA VAL A 104 7.70 -5.25 2.04
C VAL A 104 8.94 -5.82 1.34
N ASN A 105 10.14 -5.35 1.70
CA ASN A 105 11.41 -5.86 1.16
C ASN A 105 11.59 -7.36 1.43
N LEU A 106 11.18 -7.85 2.60
CA LEU A 106 11.17 -9.29 2.91
C LEU A 106 10.21 -10.11 2.03
N LEU A 107 9.19 -9.46 1.45
CA LEU A 107 8.17 -10.09 0.62
C LEU A 107 8.44 -9.94 -0.88
N MET A 108 9.25 -8.96 -1.32
CA MET A 108 9.39 -8.56 -2.72
C MET A 108 9.83 -9.68 -3.66
N GLU A 109 10.61 -10.65 -3.19
CA GLU A 109 11.09 -11.77 -4.01
C GLU A 109 9.99 -12.81 -4.29
N LYS A 110 8.79 -12.65 -3.72
CA LYS A 110 7.76 -13.68 -3.70
C LYS A 110 6.45 -13.14 -4.27
N LEU A 111 6.26 -13.34 -5.58
CA LEU A 111 5.04 -13.00 -6.34
C LEU A 111 3.73 -13.44 -5.66
N ALA A 112 3.78 -14.50 -4.84
CA ALA A 112 2.65 -15.01 -4.08
C ALA A 112 1.98 -13.97 -3.15
N TYR A 113 2.67 -12.91 -2.75
CA TYR A 113 2.11 -11.88 -1.88
C TYR A 113 1.56 -10.65 -2.60
N ALA A 114 1.77 -10.53 -3.92
CA ALA A 114 1.37 -9.34 -4.68
C ALA A 114 -0.13 -9.02 -4.52
N GLU A 115 -0.98 -10.04 -4.61
CA GLU A 115 -2.43 -9.87 -4.43
C GLU A 115 -2.79 -9.43 -3.00
N ALA A 116 -2.18 -10.05 -1.99
CA ALA A 116 -2.46 -9.71 -0.60
C ALA A 116 -1.99 -8.28 -0.25
N LEU A 117 -0.79 -7.90 -0.72
CA LEU A 117 -0.27 -6.55 -0.55
C LEU A 117 -1.14 -5.53 -1.28
N PHE A 118 -1.64 -5.85 -2.47
CA PHE A 118 -2.56 -4.99 -3.21
C PHE A 118 -3.86 -4.74 -2.43
N VAL A 119 -4.44 -5.77 -1.82
CA VAL A 119 -5.65 -5.62 -0.99
C VAL A 119 -5.40 -4.71 0.22
N ILE A 120 -4.25 -4.85 0.88
CA ILE A 120 -3.88 -4.00 2.02
C ILE A 120 -3.63 -2.55 1.55
N ALA A 121 -2.98 -2.37 0.40
CA ALA A 121 -2.75 -1.05 -0.19
C ALA A 121 -4.07 -0.33 -0.49
N GLU A 122 -5.05 -1.00 -1.10
CA GLU A 122 -6.39 -0.44 -1.34
C GLU A 122 -7.11 -0.05 -0.05
N ASP A 123 -6.96 -0.83 1.02
CA ASP A 123 -7.57 -0.53 2.31
C ASP A 123 -6.92 0.71 2.96
N PHE A 124 -5.58 0.79 2.96
CA PHE A 124 -4.85 1.97 3.43
C PHE A 124 -5.18 3.22 2.62
N PHE A 125 -5.27 3.10 1.30
CA PHE A 125 -5.66 4.19 0.42
C PHE A 125 -7.06 4.72 0.77
N LYS A 126 -8.04 3.82 0.98
CA LYS A 126 -9.41 4.20 1.38
C LYS A 126 -9.47 4.84 2.76
N GLN A 127 -8.59 4.45 3.67
CA GLN A 127 -8.45 5.04 5.00
C GLN A 127 -7.67 6.37 5.01
N GLY A 128 -7.17 6.84 3.86
CA GLY A 128 -6.35 8.06 3.78
C GLY A 128 -4.91 7.88 4.28
N LYS A 129 -4.46 6.64 4.53
CA LYS A 129 -3.08 6.31 4.92
C LYS A 129 -2.16 6.27 3.69
N PHE A 130 -2.06 7.40 3.00
CA PHE A 130 -1.47 7.49 1.66
C PHE A 130 -0.01 7.08 1.61
N ALA A 131 0.83 7.55 2.53
CA ALA A 131 2.25 7.20 2.57
C ALA A 131 2.48 5.68 2.69
N ALA A 132 1.75 5.01 3.59
CA ALA A 132 1.78 3.55 3.73
C ALA A 132 1.26 2.84 2.47
N SER A 133 0.18 3.33 1.87
CA SER A 133 -0.37 2.75 0.64
C SER A 133 0.61 2.84 -0.54
N ILE A 134 1.34 3.95 -0.67
CA ILE A 134 2.32 4.17 -1.75
C ILE A 134 3.44 3.12 -1.68
N ILE A 135 3.97 2.84 -0.49
CA ILE A 135 5.02 1.81 -0.30
C ILE A 135 4.51 0.45 -0.78
N LEU A 136 3.29 0.07 -0.40
CA LEU A 136 2.70 -1.21 -0.79
C LEU A 136 2.42 -1.28 -2.30
N TYR A 137 1.83 -0.25 -2.90
CA TYR A 137 1.60 -0.21 -4.35
C TYR A 137 2.91 -0.26 -5.14
N GLY A 138 3.95 0.42 -4.67
CA GLY A 138 5.28 0.39 -5.29
C GLY A 138 5.84 -1.03 -5.34
N SER A 139 5.72 -1.78 -4.24
CA SER A 139 6.14 -3.19 -4.21
C SER A 139 5.33 -4.09 -5.14
N VAL A 140 4.00 -3.94 -5.14
CA VAL A 140 3.14 -4.70 -6.05
C VAL A 140 3.51 -4.39 -7.49
N ALA A 141 3.73 -3.12 -7.82
CA ALA A 141 4.15 -2.68 -9.14
C ALA A 141 5.47 -3.34 -9.60
N VAL A 142 6.49 -3.37 -8.74
CA VAL A 142 7.77 -4.03 -9.04
C VAL A 142 7.61 -5.53 -9.25
N SER A 143 6.76 -6.18 -8.45
CA SER A 143 6.52 -7.63 -8.56
C SER A 143 5.78 -8.01 -9.87
N GLU A 144 4.92 -7.14 -10.38
CA GLU A 144 4.05 -7.38 -11.55
C GLU A 144 4.75 -7.14 -12.91
N ASN A 145 6.07 -7.41 -12.99
CA ASN A 145 7.02 -7.06 -14.06
C ASN A 145 6.69 -7.49 -15.51
N LYS A 146 5.47 -7.99 -15.78
CA LYS A 146 4.97 -8.23 -17.13
C LYS A 146 4.55 -6.91 -17.78
N GLN A 147 5.15 -6.64 -18.95
CA GLN A 147 4.58 -5.72 -19.93
C GLN A 147 3.10 -6.13 -20.11
N HIS A 148 2.16 -5.21 -19.89
CA HIS A 148 0.69 -5.40 -19.92
C HIS A 148 -0.05 -5.85 -18.63
N SER A 149 0.57 -5.93 -17.45
CA SER A 149 -0.21 -6.05 -16.19
C SER A 149 -1.12 -4.82 -15.98
N GLU A 150 -2.44 -5.02 -15.94
CA GLU A 150 -3.46 -4.00 -15.57
C GLU A 150 -3.30 -3.58 -14.11
N ARG A 151 -2.98 -4.55 -13.22
CA ARG A 151 -2.75 -4.28 -11.79
C ARG A 151 -1.60 -3.31 -11.57
N LEU A 152 -0.50 -3.46 -12.32
CA LEU A 152 0.61 -2.50 -12.30
C LEU A 152 0.14 -1.10 -12.67
N ALA A 153 -0.61 -0.95 -13.78
CA ALA A 153 -1.13 0.35 -14.20
C ALA A 153 -2.05 0.97 -13.13
N PHE A 154 -2.90 0.15 -12.51
CA PHE A 154 -3.79 0.59 -11.44
C PHE A 154 -3.02 1.01 -10.18
N CYS A 155 -1.94 0.30 -9.81
CA CYS A 155 -1.05 0.71 -8.73
C CYS A 155 -0.42 2.07 -9.01
N GLN A 156 0.07 2.32 -10.23
CA GLN A 156 0.62 3.62 -10.62
C GLN A 156 -0.43 4.72 -10.57
N TYR A 157 -1.67 4.44 -10.99
CA TYR A 157 -2.77 5.39 -10.85
C TYR A 157 -3.09 5.70 -9.37
N ARG A 158 -3.09 4.70 -8.48
CA ARG A 158 -3.29 4.89 -7.05
C ARG A 158 -2.16 5.69 -6.40
N ILE A 159 -0.90 5.43 -6.77
CA ILE A 159 0.26 6.22 -6.31
C ILE A 159 0.09 7.68 -6.75
N PHE A 160 -0.27 7.92 -8.02
CA PHE A 160 -0.53 9.27 -8.52
C PHE A 160 -1.59 9.99 -7.69
N MET A 161 -2.72 9.33 -7.43
CA MET A 161 -3.81 9.89 -6.61
C MET A 161 -3.36 10.17 -5.17
N ALA A 162 -2.60 9.26 -4.57
CA ALA A 162 -2.12 9.36 -3.19
C ALA A 162 -1.06 10.47 -3.00
N LYS A 163 -0.30 10.80 -4.06
CA LYS A 163 0.71 11.86 -4.07
C LYS A 163 0.13 13.26 -4.30
N GLN A 164 -1.13 13.40 -4.73
CA GLN A 164 -1.71 14.73 -4.97
C GLN A 164 -1.79 15.54 -3.67
N GLY A 165 -1.33 16.79 -3.71
CA GLY A 165 -1.37 17.71 -2.58
C GLY A 165 -0.93 19.12 -2.95
N ASP A 166 -0.39 19.85 -1.98
CA ASP A 166 0.03 21.25 -2.17
C ASP A 166 1.40 21.39 -2.85
N ASP A 167 2.22 20.33 -2.83
CA ASP A 167 3.54 20.32 -3.46
C ASP A 167 3.41 20.10 -4.97
N GLN A 168 3.58 21.19 -5.72
CA GLN A 168 3.52 21.20 -7.18
C GLN A 168 4.59 20.32 -7.84
N ALA A 169 5.78 20.21 -7.27
CA ALA A 169 6.86 19.41 -7.83
C ALA A 169 6.54 17.91 -7.69
N LEU A 170 6.06 17.48 -6.53
CA LEU A 170 5.61 16.11 -6.32
C LEU A 170 4.39 15.75 -7.19
N ASN A 171 3.45 16.69 -7.35
CA ASN A 171 2.30 16.51 -8.24
C ASN A 171 2.74 16.28 -9.70
N LEU A 172 3.70 17.08 -10.18
CA LEU A 172 4.24 16.96 -11.54
C LEU A 172 4.97 15.62 -11.74
N GLU A 173 5.82 15.24 -10.77
CA GLU A 173 6.54 13.97 -10.80
C GLU A 173 5.57 12.78 -10.86
N ALA A 174 4.54 12.79 -9.99
CA ALA A 174 3.52 11.76 -9.95
C ALA A 174 2.71 11.68 -11.26
N ALA A 175 2.37 12.82 -11.84
CA ALA A 175 1.66 12.87 -13.13
C ALA A 175 2.51 12.24 -14.24
N ASN A 176 3.78 12.63 -14.34
CA ASN A 176 4.73 12.10 -15.33
C ASN A 176 4.96 10.59 -15.15
N GLN A 177 4.98 10.09 -13.90
CA GLN A 177 5.09 8.65 -13.62
C GLN A 177 3.88 7.86 -14.11
N LEU A 178 2.68 8.44 -14.08
CA LEU A 178 1.45 7.78 -14.52
C LEU A 178 1.29 7.73 -16.04
N GLU A 179 1.74 8.76 -16.77
CA GLU A 179 1.56 8.90 -18.22
C GLU A 179 1.76 7.59 -19.03
N PRO A 180 2.85 6.81 -18.83
CA PRO A 180 3.12 5.59 -19.63
C PRO A 180 2.15 4.44 -19.34
N TYR A 181 1.38 4.52 -18.25
CA TYR A 181 0.50 3.44 -17.78
C TYR A 181 -0.98 3.66 -18.11
N ILE A 182 -1.36 4.85 -18.60
CA ILE A 182 -2.77 5.18 -18.88
C ILE A 182 -3.43 4.17 -19.81
N GLU A 183 -2.78 3.84 -20.94
CA GLU A 183 -3.33 2.89 -21.93
C GLU A 183 -3.50 1.46 -21.38
N ARG A 184 -2.85 1.14 -20.25
CA ARG A 184 -2.87 -0.18 -19.63
C ARG A 184 -3.92 -0.30 -18.52
N LEU A 185 -4.55 0.80 -18.11
CA LEU A 185 -5.71 0.76 -17.22
C LEU A 185 -6.90 0.15 -17.95
N ASN A 186 -7.87 -0.43 -17.22
CA ASN A 186 -9.13 -0.77 -17.86
C ASN A 186 -9.85 0.48 -18.37
N GLU A 187 -10.69 0.27 -19.39
CA GLU A 187 -11.42 1.32 -20.10
C GLU A 187 -12.24 2.23 -19.17
N GLY A 188 -12.79 1.68 -18.08
CA GLY A 188 -13.58 2.43 -17.10
C GLY A 188 -12.74 3.37 -16.24
N ASP A 189 -11.51 2.99 -15.91
CA ASP A 189 -10.56 3.78 -15.13
C ASP A 189 -9.78 4.78 -15.98
N GLN A 190 -9.58 4.50 -17.28
CA GLN A 190 -8.81 5.35 -18.19
C GLN A 190 -9.33 6.79 -18.24
N LEU A 191 -10.63 6.98 -18.43
CA LEU A 191 -11.22 8.33 -18.54
C LEU A 191 -11.09 9.13 -17.24
N GLU A 192 -11.21 8.45 -16.10
CA GLU A 192 -11.03 9.07 -14.80
C GLU A 192 -9.58 9.47 -14.57
N ALA A 193 -8.64 8.59 -14.90
CA ALA A 193 -7.21 8.86 -14.79
C ALA A 193 -6.78 10.02 -15.71
N LEU A 194 -7.26 10.03 -16.96
CA LEU A 194 -7.01 11.11 -17.91
C LEU A 194 -7.54 12.46 -17.42
N ARG A 195 -8.76 12.48 -16.85
CA ARG A 195 -9.32 13.70 -16.26
C ARG A 195 -8.44 14.20 -15.11
N ASN A 196 -8.01 13.29 -14.23
CA ASN A 196 -7.18 13.69 -13.09
C ASN A 196 -5.81 14.19 -13.55
N LEU A 197 -5.19 13.58 -14.57
CA LEU A 197 -3.97 14.10 -15.20
C LEU A 197 -4.17 15.50 -15.78
N ALA A 198 -5.24 15.71 -16.55
CA ALA A 198 -5.58 17.02 -17.10
C ALA A 198 -5.72 18.07 -15.99
N ASN A 199 -6.39 17.74 -14.89
CA ASN A 199 -6.54 18.65 -13.75
C ASN A 199 -5.22 19.00 -13.09
N THR A 200 -4.34 18.01 -12.92
CA THR A 200 -3.00 18.24 -12.37
C THR A 200 -2.17 19.12 -13.31
N TYR A 201 -2.20 18.90 -14.63
CA TYR A 201 -1.47 19.75 -15.57
C TYR A 201 -2.06 21.16 -15.68
N LEU A 202 -3.37 21.31 -15.55
CA LEU A 202 -4.05 22.61 -15.46
C LEU A 202 -3.59 23.39 -14.24
N SER A 203 -3.57 22.77 -13.05
CA SER A 203 -3.14 23.46 -11.82
C SER A 203 -1.65 23.85 -11.86
N LEU A 204 -0.84 23.08 -12.59
CA LEU A 204 0.59 23.34 -12.84
C LEU A 204 0.87 24.25 -14.04
N ARG A 205 -0.17 24.69 -14.78
CA ARG A 205 -0.06 25.51 -16.00
C ARG A 205 0.80 24.87 -17.10
N GLN A 206 0.77 23.55 -17.20
CA GLN A 206 1.46 22.76 -18.22
C GLN A 206 0.56 22.58 -19.45
N TRP A 207 0.35 23.66 -20.21
CA TRP A 207 -0.64 23.72 -21.30
C TRP A 207 -0.45 22.64 -22.37
N ASP A 208 0.79 22.43 -22.85
CA ASP A 208 1.07 21.41 -23.87
C ASP A 208 0.64 20.00 -23.43
N LYS A 209 0.84 19.68 -22.15
CA LYS A 209 0.43 18.40 -21.57
C LYS A 209 -1.07 18.33 -21.32
N LEU A 210 -1.66 19.43 -20.84
CA LEU A 210 -3.11 19.54 -20.68
C LEU A 210 -3.81 19.25 -22.01
N ASP A 211 -3.43 19.93 -23.08
CA ASP A 211 -4.05 19.79 -24.40
C ASP A 211 -3.92 18.36 -24.93
N ARG A 212 -2.71 17.79 -24.84
CA ARG A 212 -2.47 16.41 -25.24
C ARG A 212 -3.40 15.43 -24.52
N TRP A 213 -3.49 15.52 -23.20
CA TRP A 213 -4.27 14.55 -22.41
C TRP A 213 -5.79 14.82 -22.49
N ALA A 214 -6.20 16.08 -22.65
CA ALA A 214 -7.58 16.47 -22.94
C ALA A 214 -8.06 15.89 -24.29
N PHE A 215 -7.24 15.99 -25.33
CA PHE A 215 -7.51 15.39 -26.64
C PHE A 215 -7.65 13.87 -26.55
N VAL A 216 -6.72 13.19 -25.87
CA VAL A 216 -6.77 11.72 -25.70
C VAL A 216 -8.05 11.30 -24.95
N MET A 217 -8.43 12.06 -23.91
CA MET A 217 -9.66 11.82 -23.15
C MET A 217 -10.91 11.97 -24.01
N ASP A 218 -11.03 13.07 -24.76
CA ASP A 218 -12.16 13.31 -25.66
C ASP A 218 -12.27 12.19 -26.70
N TYR A 219 -11.17 11.88 -27.40
CA TYR A 219 -11.12 10.82 -28.40
C TYR A 219 -11.59 9.47 -27.83
N LYS A 220 -11.07 9.06 -26.66
CA LYS A 220 -11.47 7.80 -26.00
C LYS A 220 -12.92 7.84 -25.53
N ALA A 221 -13.39 8.94 -24.96
CA ALA A 221 -14.76 9.07 -24.49
C ALA A 221 -15.75 8.97 -25.66
N GLN A 222 -15.45 9.57 -26.81
CA GLN A 222 -16.26 9.44 -28.03
C GLN A 222 -16.30 8.01 -28.57
N ILE A 223 -15.18 7.28 -28.56
CA ILE A 223 -15.13 5.86 -28.96
C ILE A 223 -16.02 5.04 -28.04
N GLN A 224 -15.83 5.15 -26.72
CA GLN A 224 -16.62 4.42 -25.74
C GLN A 224 -18.11 4.75 -25.84
N TYR A 225 -18.46 6.02 -26.08
CA TYR A 225 -19.85 6.47 -26.27
C TYR A 225 -20.50 5.81 -27.49
N ARG A 226 -19.82 5.83 -28.63
CA ARG A 226 -20.31 5.18 -29.87
C ARG A 226 -20.45 3.66 -29.71
N LEU A 227 -19.53 3.02 -28.99
CA LEU A 227 -19.58 1.58 -28.73
C LEU A 227 -20.73 1.22 -27.78
N ALA A 228 -20.94 1.97 -26.70
CA ALA A 228 -22.03 1.76 -25.75
C ALA A 228 -23.40 1.85 -26.45
N TYR A 229 -23.61 2.89 -27.26
CA TYR A 229 -24.83 3.06 -28.05
C TYR A 229 -25.08 1.90 -29.04
N ARG A 230 -24.02 1.33 -29.62
CA ARG A 230 -24.12 0.14 -30.48
C ARG A 230 -24.37 -1.16 -29.71
N GLN A 231 -23.86 -1.28 -28.48
CA GLN A 231 -24.00 -2.47 -27.63
C GLN A 231 -25.35 -2.58 -26.92
N GLU A 232 -26.06 -1.48 -26.67
CA GLU A 232 -27.46 -1.52 -26.19
C GLU A 232 -28.39 -2.33 -27.14
N ARG A 233 -27.97 -2.51 -28.40
CA ARG A 233 -28.65 -3.38 -29.38
C ARG A 233 -28.29 -4.87 -29.29
N LYS A 234 -27.23 -5.27 -28.58
CA LYS A 234 -26.78 -6.67 -28.44
C LYS A 234 -26.29 -6.93 -27.01
N ARG A 235 -27.19 -7.43 -26.16
CA ARG A 235 -26.92 -7.86 -24.77
C ARG A 235 -25.66 -8.75 -24.67
N LYS A 236 -24.51 -8.16 -24.33
CA LYS A 236 -23.31 -8.88 -23.85
C LYS A 236 -22.66 -8.10 -22.71
N ARG A 237 -21.93 -8.87 -21.89
CA ARG A 237 -21.27 -8.51 -20.61
C ARG A 237 -20.86 -7.04 -20.54
N THR A 238 -21.37 -6.33 -19.54
CA THR A 238 -21.03 -4.92 -19.31
C THR A 238 -19.60 -4.84 -18.76
N PRO A 239 -18.65 -4.21 -19.48
CA PRO A 239 -17.36 -3.86 -18.89
C PRO A 239 -17.55 -2.91 -17.70
N LYS A 240 -16.50 -2.75 -16.88
CA LYS A 240 -16.50 -1.77 -15.78
C LYS A 240 -16.86 -0.40 -16.36
N ARG A 241 -17.90 0.23 -15.80
CA ARG A 241 -18.38 1.53 -16.27
C ARG A 241 -17.46 2.64 -15.75
N PRO A 242 -17.24 3.70 -16.53
CA PRO A 242 -16.59 4.91 -16.02
C PRO A 242 -17.34 5.48 -14.82
N ASN A 243 -16.63 6.22 -13.98
CA ASN A 243 -17.21 6.81 -12.76
C ASN A 243 -18.31 7.84 -13.07
N ARG A 244 -18.28 8.44 -14.26
CA ARG A 244 -19.26 9.43 -14.73
C ARG A 244 -19.83 9.04 -16.09
N PRO A 245 -20.97 9.62 -16.51
CA PRO A 245 -21.49 9.39 -17.85
C PRO A 245 -20.48 9.79 -18.94
N LEU A 246 -20.43 9.05 -20.05
CA LEU A 246 -19.45 9.28 -21.13
C LEU A 246 -19.50 10.70 -21.71
N PHE A 247 -20.69 11.29 -21.81
CA PHE A 247 -20.85 12.67 -22.30
C PHE A 247 -20.13 13.70 -21.42
N PHE A 248 -19.98 13.43 -20.11
CA PHE A 248 -19.26 14.32 -19.20
C PHE A 248 -17.80 14.45 -19.64
N TYR A 249 -17.14 13.33 -19.96
CA TYR A 249 -15.73 13.34 -20.36
C TYR A 249 -15.51 13.98 -21.74
N VAL A 250 -16.45 13.80 -22.68
CA VAL A 250 -16.44 14.50 -23.99
C VAL A 250 -16.53 16.02 -23.81
N ALA A 251 -17.51 16.49 -23.03
CA ALA A 251 -17.69 17.91 -22.75
C ALA A 251 -16.47 18.49 -22.00
N TYR A 252 -15.91 17.73 -21.06
CA TYR A 252 -14.75 18.15 -20.28
C TYR A 252 -13.47 18.27 -21.13
N GLY A 253 -13.19 17.28 -21.99
CA GLY A 253 -12.03 17.30 -22.87
C GLY A 253 -12.12 18.43 -23.91
N SER A 254 -13.30 18.67 -24.48
CA SER A 254 -13.50 19.78 -25.43
C SER A 254 -13.42 21.16 -24.78
N ALA A 255 -13.87 21.32 -23.53
CA ALA A 255 -13.81 22.61 -22.82
C ALA A 255 -12.40 22.97 -22.31
N THR A 256 -11.45 22.03 -22.34
CA THR A 256 -10.08 22.25 -21.88
C THR A 256 -9.09 22.52 -23.01
N LEU A 257 -9.51 22.39 -24.27
CA LEU A 257 -8.73 22.71 -25.46
C LEU A 257 -9.05 24.15 -25.92
N PHE A 258 -8.24 25.13 -25.51
CA PHE A 258 -8.35 26.53 -25.94
C PHE A 258 -6.99 27.17 -26.19
#